data_AF-A0A4Y7NMD0-F1
#
_entry.id   AF-A0A4Y7NMD0-F1
#
_cell.length_a   1.000
_cell.length_b   1.000
_cell.length_c   1.000
_cell.angle_alpha   90.00
_cell.angle_beta   90.00
_cell.angle_gamma   90.00
#
_symmetry.space_group_name_H-M   'P 1'
#
loop_
_entity.id
_entity.type
_entity.pdbx_description
1 polymer ?
#
loop_
_entity_poly.entity_id
_entity_poly.type
_entity_poly.pdbx_seq_one_letter_code
_entity_poly.pdbx_strand_id
1 'polypeptide(L)'
;MATDASKKPAKTGQKIAAKSNEEVVQTFQRLRTEQRQLVNKLSELEMDLNEHKLVIETLQNVEEDRKCFRMVGGVLVERTVKEVLPALTSNRDQMVKLIEALNQQITVKGQEINDYKEKNNIKIRGQQELPAAQENADAAKVANQGFR
;
A
#
# COMPACT_ATOMS: atom_id res chain seq x y z
N MET A 1 -35.55 69.65 -2.99
CA MET A 1 -35.34 69.28 -1.57
C MET A 1 -35.21 67.75 -1.54
N ALA A 2 -33.99 67.20 -1.56
CA ALA A 2 -33.14 66.87 -0.39
C ALA A 2 -33.84 65.79 0.48
N THR A 3 -33.36 64.57 0.75
CA THR A 3 -32.01 63.98 0.90
C THR A 3 -32.12 62.44 0.76
N ASP A 4 -31.26 61.75 0.00
CA ASP A 4 -30.13 60.92 0.46
C ASP A 4 -30.28 60.20 1.82
N ALA A 5 -30.26 58.86 1.79
CA ALA A 5 -29.73 58.02 2.88
C ALA A 5 -29.41 56.58 2.43
N SER A 6 -28.20 56.41 1.89
CA SER A 6 -27.23 55.41 2.36
C SER A 6 -27.55 53.89 2.25
N LYS A 7 -27.26 53.32 1.07
CA LYS A 7 -26.94 51.89 0.88
C LYS A 7 -25.49 51.63 1.34
N LYS A 8 -25.31 50.86 2.42
CA LYS A 8 -23.98 50.46 2.93
C LYS A 8 -23.72 48.98 2.58
N PRO A 9 -22.75 48.64 1.71
CA PRO A 9 -22.26 47.28 1.59
C PRO A 9 -21.14 47.09 2.61
N ALA A 10 -21.30 46.17 3.56
CA ALA A 10 -20.26 45.87 4.54
C ALA A 10 -19.93 44.37 4.55
N LYS A 11 -18.74 44.12 3.98
CA LYS A 11 -17.72 43.16 4.41
C LYS A 11 -17.94 41.68 4.08
N THR A 12 -17.37 41.34 2.93
CA THR A 12 -16.52 40.16 2.70
C THR A 12 -15.77 39.74 3.96
N GLY A 13 -16.32 38.74 4.66
CA GLY A 13 -15.58 37.94 5.62
C GLY A 13 -15.13 36.69 4.91
N GLN A 14 -13.89 36.68 4.39
CA GLN A 14 -13.17 35.44 4.11
C GLN A 14 -13.04 34.68 5.43
N LYS A 15 -14.03 33.84 5.74
CA LYS A 15 -13.79 32.67 6.57
C LYS A 15 -12.90 31.78 5.74
N ILE A 16 -11.63 31.65 6.14
CA ILE A 16 -10.90 30.40 5.91
C ILE A 16 -11.80 29.36 6.54
N ALA A 17 -12.63 28.71 5.73
CA ALA A 17 -13.57 27.71 6.19
C ALA A 17 -12.72 26.58 6.72
N ALA A 18 -12.57 26.52 8.04
CA ALA A 18 -12.26 25.27 8.71
C ALA A 18 -13.22 24.25 8.11
N LYS A 19 -12.69 23.26 7.38
CA LYS A 19 -13.46 22.18 6.77
C LYS A 19 -14.48 21.70 7.79
N SER A 20 -15.72 21.47 7.36
CA SER A 20 -16.76 21.03 8.29
C SER A 20 -16.28 19.76 9.00
N ASN A 21 -16.67 19.56 10.26
CA ASN A 21 -16.23 18.37 11.01
C ASN A 21 -16.59 17.06 10.25
N GLU A 22 -17.69 17.10 9.50
CA GLU A 22 -18.12 16.04 8.61
C GLU A 22 -17.16 15.84 7.41
N GLU A 23 -16.76 16.90 6.71
CA GLU A 23 -15.77 16.83 5.62
C GLU A 23 -14.42 16.27 6.10
N VAL A 24 -14.03 16.63 7.33
CA VAL A 24 -12.79 16.12 7.94
C VAL A 24 -12.87 14.60 8.11
N VAL A 25 -13.95 14.10 8.70
CA VAL A 25 -14.16 12.66 8.91
C VAL A 25 -14.28 11.91 7.58
N GLN A 26 -15.01 12.46 6.61
CA GLN A 26 -15.14 11.86 5.27
C GLN A 26 -13.79 11.73 4.57
N THR A 27 -12.96 12.78 4.61
CA THR A 27 -11.61 12.76 4.02
C THR A 27 -10.73 11.72 4.70
N PHE A 28 -10.79 11.62 6.03
CA PHE A 28 -10.03 10.62 6.79
C PHE A 28 -10.44 9.18 6.44
N GLN A 29 -11.74 8.91 6.32
CA GLN A 29 -12.26 7.61 5.90
C GLN A 29 -11.82 7.25 4.47
N ARG A 30 -11.79 8.25 3.57
CA ARG A 30 -11.27 8.06 2.21
C ARG A 30 -9.80 7.66 2.21
N LEU A 31 -8.95 8.38 2.95
CA LEU A 31 -7.52 8.06 3.06
C LEU A 31 -7.28 6.64 3.60
N ARG A 32 -8.04 6.21 4.62
CA ARG A 32 -7.97 4.83 5.14
C ARG A 32 -8.41 3.79 4.10
N THR A 33 -9.44 4.11 3.32
CA THR A 33 -9.93 3.22 2.26
C THR A 33 -8.90 3.08 1.15
N GLU A 34 -8.27 4.16 0.73
CA GLU A 34 -7.16 4.16 -0.24
C GLU A 34 -5.99 3.32 0.26
N GLN A 35 -5.56 3.49 1.53
CA GLN A 35 -4.48 2.68 2.11
C GLN A 35 -4.84 1.19 2.11
N ARG A 36 -6.07 0.83 2.50
CA ARG A 36 -6.52 -0.57 2.48
C ARG A 36 -6.53 -1.15 1.07
N GLN A 37 -6.92 -0.37 0.06
CA GLN A 37 -6.88 -0.81 -1.34
C GLN A 37 -5.44 -1.10 -1.79
N LEU A 38 -4.48 -0.25 -1.42
CA LEU A 38 -3.06 -0.48 -1.71
C LEU A 38 -2.54 -1.76 -1.03
N VAL A 39 -2.90 -2.00 0.23
CA VAL A 39 -2.52 -3.21 0.96
C VAL A 39 -3.10 -4.47 0.30
N ASN A 40 -4.37 -4.44 -0.10
CA ASN A 40 -4.98 -5.58 -0.81
C ASN A 40 -4.24 -5.86 -2.13
N LYS A 41 -3.91 -4.80 -2.89
CA LYS A 41 -3.16 -4.95 -4.15
C LYS A 41 -1.74 -5.48 -3.94
N LEU A 42 -1.10 -5.07 -2.83
CA LEU A 42 0.21 -5.60 -2.45
C LEU A 42 0.14 -7.10 -2.20
N SER A 43 -0.83 -7.56 -1.39
CA SER A 43 -1.01 -8.98 -1.10
C SER A 43 -1.30 -9.82 -2.35
N GLU A 44 -2.10 -9.31 -3.29
CA GLU A 44 -2.31 -9.95 -4.59
C GLU A 44 -0.99 -10.12 -5.36
N LEU A 45 -0.19 -9.05 -5.49
CA LEU A 45 1.08 -9.12 -6.22
C LEU A 45 2.13 -10.00 -5.53
N GLU A 46 2.13 -10.07 -4.20
CA GLU A 46 3.01 -10.98 -3.46
C GLU A 46 2.65 -12.45 -3.71
N MET A 47 1.36 -12.77 -3.81
CA MET A 47 0.91 -14.11 -4.22
C MET A 47 1.36 -14.44 -5.64
N ASP A 48 1.07 -13.55 -6.61
CA ASP A 48 1.48 -13.72 -8.01
C ASP A 48 3.01 -13.89 -8.12
N LEU A 49 3.79 -13.08 -7.38
CA LEU A 49 5.25 -13.18 -7.37
C LEU A 49 5.73 -14.56 -6.92
N ASN A 50 5.11 -15.13 -5.87
CA ASN A 50 5.47 -16.44 -5.35
C ASN A 50 5.11 -17.55 -6.34
N GLU A 51 3.95 -17.46 -7.01
CA GLU A 51 3.60 -18.38 -8.09
C GLU A 51 4.61 -18.32 -9.23
N HIS A 52 5.00 -17.12 -9.67
CA HIS A 52 6.02 -16.93 -10.68
C HIS A 52 7.36 -17.54 -10.29
N LYS A 53 7.79 -17.40 -9.02
CA LYS A 53 9.03 -18.03 -8.51
C LYS A 53 8.95 -19.55 -8.61
N LEU A 54 7.86 -20.15 -8.13
CA LEU A 54 7.66 -21.59 -8.17
C LEU A 54 7.68 -22.13 -9.62
N VAL A 55 7.00 -21.46 -10.54
CA VAL A 55 7.00 -21.86 -11.96
C VAL A 55 8.40 -21.76 -12.56
N ILE A 56 9.16 -20.70 -12.26
CA ILE A 56 10.54 -20.57 -12.74
C ILE A 56 11.43 -21.69 -12.19
N GLU A 57 11.37 -21.97 -10.88
CA GLU A 57 12.15 -23.04 -10.24
C GLU A 57 11.86 -24.42 -10.87
N THR A 58 10.60 -24.71 -11.16
CA THR A 58 10.21 -25.97 -11.80
C THR A 58 10.70 -26.06 -13.25
N LEU A 59 10.69 -24.96 -13.99
CA LEU A 59 11.10 -24.92 -15.40
C LEU A 59 12.62 -24.85 -15.60
N GLN A 60 13.38 -24.37 -14.62
CA GLN A 60 14.85 -24.28 -14.69
C GLN A 60 15.54 -25.64 -14.91
N ASN A 61 14.92 -26.72 -14.43
CA ASN A 61 15.45 -28.07 -14.56
C ASN A 61 14.89 -28.82 -15.79
N VAL A 62 14.14 -28.14 -16.65
CA VAL A 62 13.52 -28.70 -17.84
C VAL A 62 14.34 -28.33 -19.08
N GLU A 63 14.46 -29.27 -20.02
CA GLU A 63 15.16 -29.05 -21.28
C GLU A 63 14.61 -27.84 -22.04
N GLU A 64 15.52 -27.00 -22.54
CA GLU A 64 15.23 -25.72 -23.17
C GLU A 64 14.35 -25.80 -24.43
N ASP A 65 14.55 -26.85 -25.23
CA ASP A 65 13.80 -27.08 -26.47
C ASP A 65 12.46 -27.80 -26.24
N ARG A 66 12.14 -28.17 -25.00
CA ARG A 66 10.86 -28.81 -24.68
C ARG A 66 9.72 -27.84 -24.96
N LYS A 67 8.67 -28.36 -25.59
CA LYS A 67 7.44 -27.61 -25.87
C LYS A 67 6.77 -27.18 -24.56
N CYS A 68 6.38 -25.92 -24.50
CA CYS A 68 5.62 -25.28 -23.45
C CYS A 68 4.34 -24.69 -24.06
N PHE A 69 3.23 -24.73 -23.32
CA PHE A 69 1.96 -24.18 -23.79
C PHE A 69 1.49 -23.08 -22.84
N ARG A 70 1.29 -21.88 -23.37
CA ARG A 70 0.76 -20.75 -22.61
C ARG A 70 -0.70 -20.52 -22.97
N MET A 71 -1.56 -20.42 -21.96
CA MET A 71 -2.96 -20.03 -22.15
C MET A 71 -3.09 -18.51 -22.34
N VAL A 72 -3.75 -18.09 -23.41
CA VAL A 72 -4.06 -16.68 -23.70
C VAL A 72 -5.50 -16.61 -24.24
N GLY A 73 -6.39 -15.97 -23.48
CA GLY A 73 -7.79 -15.76 -23.91
C GLY A 73 -8.54 -17.06 -24.25
N GLY A 74 -8.21 -18.18 -23.59
CA GLY A 74 -8.80 -19.50 -23.85
C GLY A 74 -8.13 -20.33 -24.96
N VAL A 75 -7.09 -19.81 -25.62
CA VAL A 75 -6.30 -20.54 -26.62
C VAL A 75 -4.94 -20.91 -26.05
N LEU A 76 -4.46 -22.12 -26.30
CA LEU A 76 -3.10 -22.55 -25.97
C LEU A 76 -2.14 -22.16 -27.09
N VAL A 77 -1.13 -21.38 -26.76
CA VAL A 77 -0.05 -20.97 -27.66
C VAL A 77 1.17 -21.84 -27.39
N GLU A 78 1.63 -22.56 -28.42
CA GLU A 78 2.86 -23.36 -28.36
C GLU A 78 4.09 -22.45 -28.36
N ARG A 79 5.02 -22.74 -27.44
CA ARG A 79 6.31 -22.08 -27.23
C ARG A 79 7.34 -23.12 -26.80
N THR A 80 8.57 -22.69 -26.57
CA THR A 80 9.62 -23.52 -25.97
C THR A 80 9.99 -23.00 -24.58
N VAL A 81 10.62 -23.83 -23.74
CA VAL A 81 11.10 -23.39 -22.41
C VAL A 81 12.07 -22.22 -22.54
N LYS A 82 12.99 -22.25 -23.51
CA LYS A 82 13.93 -21.13 -23.78
C LYS A 82 13.25 -19.81 -24.13
N GLU A 83 12.05 -19.84 -24.72
CA GLU A 83 11.27 -18.63 -25.02
C GLU A 83 10.47 -18.15 -23.82
N VAL A 84 9.96 -19.07 -22.98
CA VAL A 84 9.06 -18.76 -21.87
C VAL A 84 9.81 -18.34 -20.61
N LEU A 85 10.93 -18.99 -20.30
CA LEU A 85 11.69 -18.76 -19.06
C LEU A 85 12.18 -17.30 -18.93
N PRO A 86 12.70 -16.63 -19.99
CA PRO A 86 13.09 -15.23 -19.91
C PRO A 86 11.89 -14.30 -19.68
N ALA A 87 10.75 -14.59 -20.31
CA ALA A 87 9.53 -13.79 -20.13
C ALA A 87 8.99 -13.90 -18.70
N LEU A 88 8.98 -15.10 -18.11
CA LEU A 88 8.59 -15.29 -16.71
C LEU A 88 9.54 -14.56 -15.75
N THR A 89 10.85 -14.63 -16.01
CA THR A 89 11.89 -13.98 -15.21
C THR A 89 11.75 -12.45 -15.27
N SER A 90 11.60 -11.88 -16.47
CA SER A 90 11.37 -10.45 -16.66
C SER A 90 10.11 -9.97 -15.94
N ASN A 91 9.00 -10.71 -16.04
CA ASN A 91 7.75 -10.35 -15.37
C ASN A 91 7.89 -10.40 -13.85
N ARG A 92 8.55 -11.43 -13.31
CA ARG A 92 8.85 -11.53 -11.88
C ARG A 92 9.64 -10.30 -11.39
N ASP A 93 10.67 -9.90 -12.13
CA ASP A 93 11.52 -8.75 -11.74
C ASP A 93 10.76 -7.42 -11.80
N GLN A 94 9.82 -7.28 -12.74
CA GLN A 94 8.90 -6.15 -12.77
C GLN A 94 7.94 -6.17 -11.57
N MET A 95 7.41 -7.34 -11.18
CA MET A 95 6.56 -7.48 -9.99
C MET A 95 7.29 -7.09 -8.71
N VAL A 96 8.56 -7.49 -8.55
CA VAL A 96 9.39 -7.08 -7.39
C VAL A 96 9.46 -5.55 -7.29
N LYS A 97 9.76 -4.86 -8.40
CA LYS A 97 9.81 -3.40 -8.42
C LYS A 97 8.46 -2.76 -8.09
N LEU A 98 7.36 -3.35 -8.56
CA LEU A 98 6.01 -2.85 -8.26
C LEU A 98 5.64 -3.05 -6.79
N ILE A 99 6.02 -4.18 -6.19
CA ILE A 99 5.83 -4.47 -4.76
C ILE A 99 6.60 -3.47 -3.90
N GLU A 100 7.86 -3.17 -4.25
CA GLU A 100 8.65 -2.14 -3.57
C GLU A 100 7.99 -0.76 -3.66
N ALA A 101 7.51 -0.39 -4.85
CA ALA A 101 6.82 0.88 -5.06
C ALA A 101 5.49 0.97 -4.28
N LEU A 102 4.70 -0.11 -4.23
CA LEU A 102 3.47 -0.16 -3.45
C LEU A 102 3.73 -0.08 -1.95
N ASN A 103 4.76 -0.77 -1.45
CA ASN A 103 5.17 -0.67 -0.05
C ASN A 103 5.50 0.78 0.32
N GLN A 104 6.28 1.48 -0.51
CA GLN A 104 6.57 2.90 -0.30
C GLN A 104 5.29 3.75 -0.29
N GLN A 105 4.36 3.53 -1.23
CA GLN A 105 3.08 4.25 -1.27
C GLN A 105 2.22 3.99 -0.03
N ILE A 106 2.19 2.76 0.49
CA ILE A 106 1.48 2.40 1.73
C ILE A 106 2.07 3.13 2.92
N THR A 107 3.41 3.20 3.02
CA THR A 107 4.10 3.94 4.08
C THR A 107 3.79 5.44 4.01
N VAL A 108 3.90 6.04 2.82
CA VAL A 108 3.61 7.47 2.61
C VAL A 108 2.15 7.78 2.95
N LYS A 109 1.20 6.93 2.50
CA LYS A 109 -0.22 7.07 2.86
C LYS A 109 -0.47 6.89 4.35
N GLY A 110 0.25 5.99 5.01
CA GLY A 110 0.17 5.80 6.47
C GLY A 110 0.61 7.05 7.23
N GLN A 111 1.71 7.69 6.79
CA GLN A 111 2.15 8.98 7.33
C GLN A 111 1.12 10.08 7.08
N GLU A 112 0.57 10.19 5.86
CA GLU A 112 -0.49 11.15 5.52
C GLU A 112 -1.71 10.99 6.43
N ILE A 113 -2.13 9.75 6.71
CA ILE A 113 -3.25 9.44 7.61
C ILE A 113 -2.96 9.90 9.05
N ASN A 114 -1.75 9.64 9.56
CA ASN A 114 -1.34 10.04 10.91
C ASN A 114 -1.28 11.56 11.05
N ASP A 115 -0.62 12.23 10.12
CA ASP A 115 -0.58 13.69 10.02
C ASP A 115 -1.98 14.29 10.00
N TYR A 116 -2.89 13.72 9.20
CA TYR A 116 -4.25 14.21 9.06
C TYR A 116 -5.06 14.02 10.34
N LYS A 117 -4.84 12.90 11.05
CA LYS A 117 -5.46 12.61 12.35
C LYS A 117 -5.03 13.64 13.40
N GLU A 118 -3.74 13.94 13.49
CA GLU A 118 -3.17 14.90 14.44
C GLU A 118 -3.63 16.33 14.15
N LYS A 119 -3.47 16.80 12.90
CA LYS A 119 -3.83 18.17 12.48
C LYS A 119 -5.31 18.49 12.74
N ASN A 120 -6.18 17.50 12.67
CA ASN A 120 -7.63 17.68 12.84
C ASN A 120 -8.17 17.14 14.17
N ASN A 121 -7.32 16.70 15.10
CA ASN A 121 -7.70 16.13 16.41
C ASN A 121 -8.78 15.04 16.31
N ILE A 122 -8.67 14.16 15.30
CA ILE A 122 -9.67 13.12 15.04
C ILE A 122 -9.61 12.06 16.14
N LYS A 123 -10.66 12.01 16.98
CA LYS A 123 -10.84 10.97 17.99
C LYS A 123 -11.61 9.80 17.39
N ILE A 124 -10.90 8.72 17.05
CA ILE A 124 -11.53 7.47 16.61
C ILE A 124 -12.15 6.82 17.84
N ARG A 125 -13.48 6.87 17.98
CA ARG A 125 -14.18 6.07 19.01
C ARG A 125 -14.06 4.58 18.64
N GLY A 126 -13.33 3.82 19.45
CA GLY A 126 -13.35 2.34 19.42
C GLY A 126 -12.14 1.63 18.79
N GLN A 127 -11.00 2.28 18.55
CA GLN A 127 -9.80 1.57 18.09
C GLN A 127 -8.84 1.38 19.26
N GLN A 128 -8.81 0.17 19.82
CA GLN A 128 -7.72 -0.35 20.63
C GLN A 128 -6.42 -0.09 19.84
N GLU A 129 -5.54 0.74 20.38
CA GLU A 129 -4.24 1.02 19.77
C GLU A 129 -3.52 -0.33 19.61
N LEU A 130 -3.32 -0.74 18.36
CA LEU A 130 -2.42 -1.86 18.06
C LEU A 130 -1.06 -1.44 18.61
N PRO A 131 -0.49 -2.17 19.59
CA PRO A 131 0.78 -1.78 20.17
C PRO A 131 1.82 -1.79 19.06
N ALA A 132 2.53 -0.67 18.92
CA ALA A 132 3.76 -0.60 18.15
C ALA A 132 4.65 -1.77 18.59
N ALA A 133 5.10 -2.57 17.62
CA ALA A 133 5.96 -3.71 17.88
C ALA A 133 7.16 -3.27 18.72
N GLN A 134 7.15 -3.67 19.99
CA GLN A 134 8.31 -3.56 20.86
C GLN A 134 9.33 -4.60 20.38
N GLU A 135 10.35 -4.11 19.69
CA GLU A 135 11.60 -4.84 19.48
C GLU A 135 12.13 -5.26 20.86
N ASN A 136 11.95 -6.54 21.19
CA ASN A 136 12.48 -7.11 22.42
C ASN A 136 13.97 -7.39 22.22
N ALA A 137 14.78 -6.42 22.65
CA ALA A 137 16.19 -6.63 22.97
C ALA A 137 16.29 -7.37 24.31
N ASP A 138 16.24 -8.70 24.31
CA ASP A 138 16.54 -9.51 25.51
C ASP A 138 17.08 -10.92 25.16
N ALA A 139 18.18 -10.96 24.40
CA ALA A 139 18.93 -12.20 24.10
C ALA A 139 20.36 -12.19 24.68
N ALA A 140 20.61 -11.42 25.75
CA ALA A 140 21.93 -11.31 26.36
C ALA A 140 21.87 -11.51 27.88
N LYS A 141 21.40 -12.68 28.34
CA LYS A 141 21.53 -13.11 29.75
C LYS A 141 21.33 -14.62 29.98
N VAL A 142 21.94 -15.47 29.16
CA VAL A 142 22.21 -16.88 29.55
C VAL A 142 23.64 -17.26 29.16
N ALA A 143 24.59 -16.50 29.67
CA ALA A 143 25.97 -16.93 29.79
C ALA A 143 26.36 -16.65 31.25
N ASN A 144 26.81 -17.70 31.94
CA ASN A 144 27.32 -17.71 33.30
C ASN A 144 26.31 -18.02 34.41
N GLN A 145 26.06 -19.33 34.60
CA GLN A 145 26.18 -19.97 35.91
C GLN A 145 26.57 -21.43 35.69
N GLY A 146 27.84 -21.74 35.95
CA GLY A 146 28.34 -23.10 36.00
C GLY A 146 28.08 -23.77 37.35
N PHE A 147 28.59 -25.00 37.44
CA PHE A 147 28.86 -25.78 38.66
C PHE A 147 27.72 -26.68 39.18
N ARG A 148 27.58 -27.88 38.60
CA ARG A 148 27.96 -29.17 39.21
C ARG A 148 27.68 -30.34 38.26
#